data_AF-A0A2V7PJN4-F1
#
_entry.id   AF-A0A2V7PJN4-F1
#
_cell.length_a   1.000
_cell.length_b   1.000
_cell.length_c   1.000
_cell.angle_alpha   90.00
_cell.angle_beta   90.00
_cell.angle_gamma   90.00
#
_symmetry.space_group_name_H-M   'P 1'
#
loop_
_entity.id
_entity.type
_entity.pdbx_description
1 polymer ?
#
loop_
_entity_poly.entity_id
_entity_poly.type
_entity_poly.pdbx_seq_one_letter_code
_entity_poly.pdbx_strand_id
1 'polypeptide(L)'
;MVAPNRAVIAARDVLVSKGFEVIRMQVVGNDRVVYYRRGNRGRGKGQGPPMKLIVRQVGDRVVFVDTPDAVLVDINVRLKL
;
A
#
# COMPACT_ATOMS: atom_id res chain seq x y z
N MET A 1 -5.02 18.36 -1.19
CA MET A 1 -3.79 17.81 -0.57
C MET A 1 -4.14 16.52 0.17
N VAL A 2 -3.42 15.42 -0.08
CA VAL A 2 -3.65 14.14 0.62
C VAL A 2 -2.67 14.03 1.77
N ALA A 3 -3.17 13.89 2.99
CA ALA A 3 -2.32 13.62 4.15
C ALA A 3 -1.69 12.21 4.02
N PRO A 4 -0.40 12.02 4.35
CA PRO A 4 0.25 10.71 4.25
C PRO A 4 -0.46 9.58 5.00
N ASN A 5 -1.10 9.86 6.14
CA ASN A 5 -1.88 8.86 6.87
C ASN A 5 -3.12 8.40 6.07
N ARG A 6 -3.79 9.33 5.38
CA ARG A 6 -4.93 9.01 4.51
C ARG A 6 -4.47 8.19 3.29
N ALA A 7 -3.30 8.48 2.74
CA ALA A 7 -2.70 7.70 1.66
C ALA A 7 -2.37 6.26 2.08
N VAL A 8 -1.83 6.04 3.29
CA VAL A 8 -1.58 4.69 3.82
C VAL A 8 -2.88 3.91 4.00
N ILE A 9 -3.94 4.55 4.52
CA ILE A 9 -5.25 3.89 4.67
C ILE A 9 -5.80 3.47 3.30
N ALA A 10 -5.76 4.36 2.31
CA ALA A 10 -6.21 4.02 0.95
C ALA A 10 -5.38 2.88 0.33
N ALA A 11 -4.06 2.90 0.50
CA ALA A 11 -3.20 1.80 0.04
C ALA A 11 -3.55 0.47 0.71
N ARG A 12 -3.79 0.46 2.02
CA ARG A 12 -4.23 -0.74 2.76
C ARG A 12 -5.57 -1.26 2.22
N ASP A 13 -6.56 -0.39 2.05
CA ASP A 13 -7.89 -0.77 1.55
C ASP A 13 -7.79 -1.43 0.17
N VAL A 14 -7.02 -0.84 -0.75
CA VAL A 14 -6.82 -1.36 -2.11
C VAL A 14 -6.05 -2.68 -2.10
N LEU A 15 -5.02 -2.81 -1.27
CA LEU A 15 -4.28 -4.08 -1.13
C LEU A 15 -5.21 -5.20 -0.67
N VAL A 16 -6.03 -4.94 0.35
CA VAL A 16 -7.00 -5.91 0.87
C VAL A 16 -8.05 -6.26 -0.17
N SER A 17 -8.60 -5.29 -0.90
CA SER A 17 -9.60 -5.55 -1.93
C SER A 17 -9.07 -6.41 -3.08
N LYS A 18 -7.78 -6.29 -3.41
CA LYS A 18 -7.10 -7.15 -4.40
C LYS A 18 -6.70 -8.53 -3.84
N GLY A 19 -6.91 -8.78 -2.55
CA GLY A 19 -6.63 -10.06 -1.91
C GLY A 19 -5.19 -10.21 -1.43
N PHE A 20 -4.50 -9.10 -1.17
CA PHE A 20 -3.27 -9.08 -0.40
C PHE A 20 -3.56 -9.01 1.11
N GLU A 21 -2.60 -9.48 1.90
CA GLU A 21 -2.56 -9.32 3.36
C GLU A 21 -1.51 -8.26 3.70
N VAL A 22 -1.91 -7.23 4.46
CA VAL A 22 -0.95 -6.26 5.01
C VAL A 22 -0.36 -6.84 6.29
N ILE A 23 0.96 -7.03 6.30
CA ILE A 23 1.69 -7.73 7.36
C ILE A 23 2.20 -6.73 8.40
N ARG A 24 2.67 -5.56 7.94
CA ARG A 24 3.26 -4.54 8.80
C ARG A 24 3.16 -3.17 8.14
N MET A 25 2.92 -2.14 8.95
CA MET A 25 3.12 -0.75 8.56
C MET A 25 4.16 -0.15 9.49
N GLN A 26 5.14 0.57 8.94
CA GLN A 26 6.15 1.25 9.74
C GLN A 26 6.50 2.62 9.16
N VAL A 27 6.96 3.52 10.02
CA VAL A 27 7.55 4.80 9.61
C VAL A 27 9.07 4.64 9.57
N VAL A 28 9.70 5.03 8.46
CA VAL A 28 11.16 5.03 8.29
C VAL A 28 11.58 6.41 7.81
N GLY A 29 12.16 7.23 8.69
CA GLY A 29 12.40 8.64 8.40
C GLY A 29 11.10 9.35 8.02
N ASN A 30 11.05 9.96 6.83
CA ASN A 30 9.86 10.64 6.31
C ASN A 30 8.89 9.71 5.54
N ASP A 31 9.26 8.44 5.35
CA ASP A 31 8.49 7.49 4.56
C ASP A 31 7.58 6.63 5.45
N ARG A 32 6.41 6.26 4.91
CA ARG A 32 5.54 5.23 5.50
C ARG A 32 5.61 3.99 4.62
N VAL A 33 6.14 2.90 5.16
CA VAL A 33 6.33 1.63 4.45
C VAL A 33 5.22 0.66 4.82
N VAL A 34 4.53 0.15 3.81
CA VAL A 34 3.48 -0.87 3.92
C VAL A 34 4.04 -2.18 3.40
N TYR A 35 4.28 -3.13 4.30
CA TYR A 35 4.67 -4.49 3.95
C TYR A 35 3.42 -5.34 3.75
N TYR A 36 3.34 -6.05 2.63
CA TYR A 36 2.20 -6.87 2.26
C TYR A 36 2.65 -8.14 1.55
N ARG A 37 1.78 -9.13 1.44
CA ARG A 37 2.02 -10.34 0.64
C ARG A 37 0.73 -10.85 0.06
N ARG A 38 0.82 -11.80 -0.86
CA ARG A 38 -0.36 -12.49 -1.40
C ARG A 38 -1.10 -13.17 -0.25
N GLY A 39 -2.38 -12.85 -0.10
CA GLY A 39 -3.24 -13.49 0.90
C GLY A 39 -3.61 -14.91 0.47
N ASN A 40 -3.85 -15.77 1.46
CA ASN A 40 -4.17 -17.18 1.22
C ASN A 40 -5.63 -17.42 0.79
N ARG A 41 -6.51 -16.41 0.86
CA ARG A 41 -7.96 -16.50 0.55
C ARG A 41 -8.64 -17.79 1.10
N GLY A 42 -8.22 -18.25 2.28
CA GLY A 42 -8.74 -19.48 2.92
C GLY A 42 -8.33 -20.81 2.26
N ARG A 43 -7.40 -20.83 1.29
CA ARG A 43 -7.10 -22.03 0.47
C ARG A 43 -5.93 -22.90 0.93
N GLY A 44 -5.19 -22.52 1.97
CA GLY A 44 -4.04 -23.30 2.45
C GLY A 44 -2.88 -23.41 1.45
N LYS A 45 -1.66 -23.61 1.98
CA LYS A 45 -0.32 -23.57 1.35
C LYS A 45 0.17 -22.17 0.92
N GLY A 46 1.10 -21.65 1.74
CA GLY A 46 2.10 -20.63 1.41
C GLY A 46 1.57 -19.22 1.12
N GLN A 47 1.82 -18.29 2.03
CA GLN A 47 1.70 -16.87 1.69
C GLN A 47 2.89 -16.51 0.78
N GLY A 48 2.66 -15.76 -0.30
CA GLY A 48 3.75 -15.30 -1.17
C GLY A 48 4.83 -14.52 -0.41
N PRO A 49 6.00 -14.25 -1.00
CA PRO A 49 7.04 -13.48 -0.32
C PRO A 49 6.52 -12.09 0.09
N PRO A 50 7.00 -11.53 1.23
CA PRO A 50 6.71 -10.16 1.58
C PRO A 50 7.20 -9.19 0.49
N MET A 51 6.35 -8.24 0.17
CA MET A 51 6.55 -7.10 -0.71
C MET A 51 6.41 -5.82 0.12
N LYS A 52 6.83 -4.68 -0.43
CA LYS A 52 6.67 -3.37 0.20
C LYS A 52 6.10 -2.37 -0.79
N LEU A 53 5.32 -1.43 -0.28
CA LEU A 53 4.87 -0.20 -0.92
C LEU A 53 5.32 0.95 -0.03
N ILE A 54 5.80 2.04 -0.61
CA ILE A 54 6.29 3.19 0.15
C ILE A 54 5.43 4.40 -0.17
N VAL A 55 4.88 5.03 0.87
CA VAL A 55 4.20 6.32 0.79
C VAL A 55 5.20 7.39 1.22
N ARG A 56 5.66 8.17 0.25
CA ARG A 56 6.62 9.26 0.45
C ARG A 56 5.94 10.60 0.33
N GLN A 57 6.20 11.50 1.28
CA GLN A 57 5.80 12.90 1.15
C GLN A 57 6.92 13.69 0.46
N VAL A 58 6.61 14.33 -0.66
CA VAL A 58 7.52 15.18 -1.43
C VAL A 58 6.88 16.56 -1.53
N GLY A 59 7.37 17.51 -0.72
CA GLY A 59 6.74 18.82 -0.57
C GLY A 59 5.29 18.70 -0.08
N ASP A 60 4.36 19.19 -0.88
CA ASP A 60 2.91 19.17 -0.64
C ASP A 60 2.21 17.94 -1.23
N ARG A 61 2.96 17.01 -1.85
CA ARG A 61 2.42 15.83 -2.55
C ARG A 61 2.79 14.53 -1.87
N VAL A 62 1.96 13.52 -2.12
CA VAL A 62 2.22 12.12 -1.75
C VAL A 62 2.54 11.33 -3.01
N VAL A 63 3.60 10.54 -2.96
CA VAL A 63 4.04 9.65 -4.03
C VAL A 63 4.08 8.21 -3.51
N PHE A 64 3.62 7.28 -4.32
CA PHE A 64 3.68 5.85 -4.05
C PHE A 64 4.86 5.24 -4.83
N VAL A 65 5.80 4.63 -4.11
CA VAL A 65 7.02 4.01 -4.65
C VAL A 65 6.96 2.49 -4.42
N ASP A 66 7.65 1.71 -5.26
CA ASP A 66 7.66 0.24 -5.23
C ASP A 66 6.24 -0.37 -5.30
N THR A 67 5.33 0.32 -5.99
CA THR A 67 3.92 -0.05 -6.08
C THR A 67 3.61 -0.63 -7.46
N PRO A 68 3.01 -1.83 -7.57
CA PRO A 68 2.54 -2.34 -8.86
C PRO A 68 1.51 -1.40 -9.51
N ASP A 69 1.59 -1.18 -10.82
CA ASP A 69 0.73 -0.22 -11.54
C ASP A 69 -0.76 -0.45 -11.28
N ALA A 70 -1.21 -1.71 -11.30
CA ALA A 70 -2.61 -2.05 -11.04
C ALA A 70 -3.08 -1.68 -9.61
N VAL A 71 -2.17 -1.63 -8.63
CA VAL A 71 -2.46 -1.15 -7.27
C VAL A 71 -2.45 0.38 -7.24
N LEU A 72 -1.51 1.01 -7.94
CA LEU A 72 -1.37 2.47 -8.02
C LEU A 72 -2.61 3.14 -8.63
N VAL A 73 -3.13 2.59 -9.73
CA VAL A 73 -4.34 3.10 -10.40
C VAL A 73 -5.53 3.12 -9.42
N ASP A 74 -5.77 2.01 -8.73
CA ASP A 74 -6.88 1.91 -7.77
C ASP A 74 -6.71 2.84 -6.57
N ILE A 75 -5.47 3.05 -6.10
CA ILE A 75 -5.17 4.03 -5.05
C ILE A 75 -5.50 5.45 -5.52
N ASN A 76 -5.12 5.81 -6.74
CA ASN A 76 -5.40 7.14 -7.29
C ASN A 76 -6.92 7.37 -7.42
N VAL A 77 -7.66 6.38 -7.95
CA VAL A 77 -9.13 6.42 -8.00
C VAL A 77 -9.72 6.61 -6.60
N ARG A 78 -9.24 5.85 -5.61
CA ARG A 78 -9.72 5.92 -4.21
C ARG A 78 -9.44 7.28 -3.56
N LEU A 79 -8.31 7.91 -3.89
CA LEU A 79 -7.89 9.21 -3.36
C LEU A 79 -8.38 10.40 -4.18
N LYS A 80 -8.97 10.16 -5.36
CA LYS A 80 -9.35 11.19 -6.35
C LYS A 80 -8.14 12.02 -6.78
N LEU A 81 -7.03 11.35 -7.07
CA LEU A 81 -5.79 11.93 -7.60
C LEU A 81 -5.72 11.80 -9.11
#